data_AF-A0A679I0S2-F1
#
_entry.id   AF-A0A679I0S2-F1
#
_cell.length_a   1.000
_cell.length_b   1.000
_cell.length_c   1.000
_cell.angle_alpha   90.00
_cell.angle_beta   90.00
_cell.angle_gamma   90.00
#
_symmetry.space_group_name_H-M   'P 1'
#
loop_
_entity.id
_entity.type
_entity.pdbx_description
1 polymer ?
#
loop_
_entity_poly.entity_id
_entity_poly.type
_entity_poly.pdbx_seq_one_letter_code
_entity_poly.pdbx_strand_id
1 'polypeptide(L)'
;MERPKIPTDLEILREIYDRHYQTYVSFSKESPSRSAKIMVPIDIVEIAKHFKVDVDIIFGRLYYHLEEKFGFTRSDGSKVHFFALKAGSDIECVNFPLMASVLAGLHEERKKHLWAILIAVGSLIIAIVSLIVSALSK
;
A
#
# COMPACT_ATOMS: atom_id res chain seq x y z
N MET A 1 5.58 -28.41 2.99
CA MET A 1 4.82 -27.30 2.38
C MET A 1 5.65 -26.04 2.52
N GLU A 2 5.92 -25.33 1.43
CA GLU A 2 6.64 -24.06 1.45
C GLU A 2 5.73 -22.97 2.05
N ARG A 3 6.26 -22.13 2.95
CA ARG A 3 5.46 -21.07 3.57
C ARG A 3 5.20 -19.96 2.55
N PRO A 4 3.96 -19.44 2.42
CA PRO A 4 3.67 -18.36 1.50
C PRO A 4 4.47 -17.11 1.87
N LYS A 5 4.95 -16.39 0.86
CA LYS A 5 5.60 -15.09 1.06
C LYS A 5 4.58 -14.12 1.65
N ILE A 6 4.92 -13.48 2.77
CA ILE A 6 4.07 -12.45 3.38
C ILE A 6 4.05 -11.24 2.43
N PRO A 7 2.87 -10.76 2.00
CA PRO A 7 2.77 -9.59 1.13
C PRO A 7 3.15 -8.33 1.89
N THR A 8 3.78 -7.40 1.17
CA THR A 8 4.12 -6.06 1.64
C THR A 8 2.89 -5.14 1.58
N ASP A 9 2.91 -4.05 2.35
CA ASP A 9 1.86 -3.02 2.28
C ASP A 9 1.68 -2.49 0.84
N LEU A 10 2.78 -2.33 0.08
CA LEU A 10 2.74 -1.92 -1.32
C LEU A 10 1.97 -2.92 -2.20
N GLU A 11 2.17 -4.22 -1.98
CA GLU A 11 1.49 -5.29 -2.73
C GLU A 11 0.00 -5.34 -2.33
N ILE A 12 -0.32 -5.32 -1.03
CA ILE A 12 -1.71 -5.35 -0.54
C ILE A 12 -2.50 -4.14 -1.05
N LEU A 13 -1.97 -2.93 -0.90
CA LEU A 13 -2.67 -1.71 -1.29
C LEU A 13 -2.83 -1.60 -2.81
N ARG A 14 -1.86 -2.11 -3.58
CA ARG A 14 -2.00 -2.20 -5.04
C ARG A 14 -3.14 -3.14 -5.44
N GLU A 15 -3.20 -4.33 -4.84
CA GLU A 15 -4.26 -5.30 -5.12
C GLU A 15 -5.64 -4.72 -4.79
N ILE A 16 -5.78 -4.03 -3.64
CA ILE A 16 -7.03 -3.34 -3.29
C ILE A 16 -7.37 -2.26 -4.32
N TYR A 17 -6.38 -1.44 -4.70
CA TYR A 17 -6.59 -0.37 -5.67
C TYR A 17 -7.07 -0.93 -7.02
N ASP A 18 -6.33 -1.88 -7.59
CA ASP A 18 -6.61 -2.42 -8.92
C ASP A 18 -7.98 -3.11 -8.97
N ARG A 19 -8.31 -3.89 -7.93
CA ARG A 19 -9.57 -4.62 -7.82
C ARG A 19 -10.78 -3.72 -7.60
N HIS A 20 -10.64 -2.67 -6.79
CA HIS A 20 -11.79 -1.87 -6.33
C HIS A 20 -11.86 -0.47 -6.96
N TYR A 21 -10.95 -0.12 -7.88
CA TYR A 21 -10.98 1.17 -8.58
C TYR A 21 -12.31 1.42 -9.29
N GLN A 22 -12.83 0.41 -10.00
CA GLN A 22 -14.12 0.53 -10.69
C GLN A 22 -15.28 0.75 -9.70
N THR A 23 -15.30 -0.01 -8.61
CA THR A 23 -16.26 0.17 -7.50
C THR A 23 -16.20 1.57 -6.88
N TYR A 24 -15.00 2.15 -6.81
CA TYR A 24 -14.83 3.50 -6.33
C TYR A 24 -15.44 4.54 -7.28
N VAL A 25 -15.11 4.49 -8.57
CA VAL A 25 -15.53 5.49 -9.56
C VAL A 25 -17.00 5.36 -9.97
N SER A 26 -17.60 4.17 -9.87
CA SER A 26 -19.00 3.93 -10.24
C SER A 26 -20.02 4.45 -9.22
N PHE A 27 -19.57 5.09 -8.13
CA PHE A 27 -20.46 5.64 -7.12
C PHE A 27 -21.30 6.80 -7.67
N SER A 28 -22.63 6.67 -7.59
CA SER A 28 -23.61 7.72 -7.87
C SER A 28 -24.24 8.22 -6.57
N LYS A 29 -24.50 9.52 -6.46
CA LYS A 29 -25.23 10.10 -5.31
C LYS A 29 -26.75 9.88 -5.43
N GLU A 30 -27.22 9.76 -6.66
CA GLU A 30 -28.62 9.64 -7.04
C GLU A 30 -29.14 8.20 -6.82
N SER A 31 -28.25 7.21 -6.93
CA SER A 31 -28.52 5.81 -6.58
C SER A 31 -27.28 5.20 -5.90
N PRO A 32 -27.11 5.41 -4.57
CA PRO A 32 -25.91 5.02 -3.87
C PRO A 32 -25.83 3.50 -3.71
N SER A 33 -24.80 2.89 -4.29
CA SER A 33 -24.47 1.46 -4.09
C SER A 33 -23.75 1.17 -2.76
N ARG A 34 -23.45 2.22 -1.96
CA ARG A 34 -22.73 2.17 -0.68
C ARG A 34 -22.98 3.44 0.14
N SER A 35 -22.69 3.38 1.43
CA SER A 35 -23.03 4.41 2.42
C SER A 35 -22.28 5.73 2.23
N ALA A 36 -21.04 5.66 1.72
CA ALA A 36 -20.21 6.83 1.48
C ALA A 36 -19.30 6.62 0.27
N LYS A 37 -19.12 7.68 -0.54
CA LYS A 37 -18.23 7.64 -1.71
C LYS A 37 -16.78 7.32 -1.35
N ILE A 38 -16.30 7.80 -0.21
CA ILE A 38 -14.88 7.66 0.16
C ILE A 38 -14.56 6.29 0.75
N MET A 39 -15.51 5.67 1.46
CA MET A 39 -15.35 4.37 2.11
C MET A 39 -15.78 3.29 1.14
N VAL A 40 -14.82 2.52 0.63
CA VAL A 40 -15.06 1.42 -0.31
C VAL A 40 -15.01 0.11 0.49
N PRO A 41 -16.09 -0.70 0.53
CA PRO A 41 -16.01 -2.05 1.08
C PRO A 41 -15.06 -2.89 0.23
N ILE A 42 -14.18 -3.64 0.89
CA ILE A 42 -13.20 -4.51 0.24
C ILE A 42 -13.43 -5.96 0.65
N ASP A 43 -13.07 -6.89 -0.22
CA ASP A 43 -13.16 -8.32 0.07
C ASP A 43 -11.80 -8.83 0.55
N ILE A 44 -11.57 -8.81 1.88
CA ILE A 44 -10.30 -9.23 2.47
C ILE A 44 -10.03 -10.73 2.28
N VAL A 45 -11.08 -11.54 2.09
CA VAL A 45 -10.97 -12.98 1.84
C VAL A 45 -10.39 -13.22 0.45
N GLU A 46 -10.90 -12.52 -0.56
CA GLU A 46 -10.37 -12.60 -1.93
C GLU A 46 -8.94 -12.06 -2.03
N ILE A 47 -8.62 -10.99 -1.30
CA ILE A 47 -7.24 -10.46 -1.22
C ILE A 47 -6.31 -11.50 -0.58
N ALA A 48 -6.73 -12.13 0.52
CA ALA A 48 -5.93 -13.16 1.18
C ALA A 48 -5.71 -14.39 0.29
N LYS A 49 -6.73 -14.81 -0.47
CA LYS A 49 -6.63 -15.88 -1.48
C LYS A 49 -5.62 -15.53 -2.57
N HIS A 50 -5.60 -14.29 -3.06
CA HIS A 50 -4.63 -13.84 -4.06
C HIS A 50 -3.18 -14.06 -3.58
N PHE A 51 -2.90 -13.71 -2.32
CA PHE A 51 -1.56 -13.86 -1.73
C PHE A 51 -1.30 -15.24 -1.12
N LYS A 52 -2.29 -16.13 -1.10
CA LYS A 52 -2.21 -17.47 -0.46
C LYS A 52 -1.81 -17.39 1.01
N VAL A 53 -2.31 -16.37 1.72
CA VAL A 53 -2.08 -16.18 3.15
C VAL A 53 -3.39 -16.31 3.92
N ASP A 54 -3.29 -16.48 5.23
CA ASP A 54 -4.45 -16.43 6.11
C ASP A 54 -5.12 -15.04 6.03
N VAL A 55 -6.46 -15.00 6.09
CA VAL A 55 -7.23 -13.75 6.04
C VAL A 55 -6.86 -12.81 7.18
N ASP A 56 -6.52 -13.37 8.34
CA ASP A 56 -6.14 -12.60 9.52
C ASP A 56 -4.83 -11.82 9.30
N ILE A 57 -3.97 -12.27 8.38
CA ILE A 57 -2.75 -11.53 8.00
C ILE A 57 -3.12 -10.25 7.25
N ILE A 58 -4.07 -10.32 6.32
CA ILE A 58 -4.55 -9.14 5.58
C ILE A 58 -5.32 -8.22 6.52
N PHE A 59 -6.26 -8.77 7.29
CA PHE A 59 -7.01 -8.04 8.29
C PHE A 59 -6.08 -7.32 9.27
N GLY A 60 -5.10 -8.03 9.84
CA GLY A 60 -4.17 -7.46 10.81
C GLY A 60 -3.30 -6.36 10.22
N ARG A 61 -2.88 -6.49 8.95
CA ARG A 61 -2.15 -5.41 8.25
C ARG A 61 -3.02 -4.17 8.08
N LEU A 62 -4.27 -4.32 7.66
CA LEU A 62 -5.17 -3.18 7.45
C LEU A 62 -5.59 -2.54 8.77
N TYR A 63 -6.02 -3.35 9.73
CA TYR A 63 -6.66 -2.89 10.97
C TYR A 63 -5.68 -2.52 12.07
N TYR A 64 -4.62 -3.30 12.29
CA TYR A 64 -3.67 -3.01 13.37
C TYR A 64 -2.50 -2.15 12.93
N HIS A 65 -2.03 -2.29 11.68
CA HIS A 65 -0.85 -1.54 11.23
C HIS A 65 -1.22 -0.28 10.44
N LEU A 66 -1.98 -0.41 9.35
CA LEU A 66 -2.22 0.72 8.45
C LEU A 66 -3.25 1.71 8.98
N GLU A 67 -4.30 1.25 9.66
CA GLU A 67 -5.23 2.14 10.37
C GLU A 67 -4.53 2.93 11.48
N GLU A 68 -3.71 2.28 12.30
CA GLU A 68 -2.94 2.99 13.34
C GLU A 68 -1.96 4.01 12.73
N LYS A 69 -1.31 3.65 11.62
CA LYS A 69 -0.28 4.47 11.00
C LYS A 69 -0.82 5.64 10.17
N PHE A 70 -1.93 5.45 9.48
CA PHE A 70 -2.44 6.39 8.48
C PHE A 70 -3.83 6.95 8.80
N GLY A 71 -4.57 6.32 9.72
CA GLY A 71 -5.76 6.93 10.32
C GLY A 71 -5.36 8.09 11.23
N PHE A 72 -6.21 9.11 11.32
CA PHE A 72 -5.92 10.29 12.14
C PHE A 72 -7.19 10.97 12.66
N THR A 73 -7.03 11.77 13.71
CA THR A 73 -8.11 12.63 14.24
C THR A 73 -7.81 14.07 13.86
N ARG A 74 -8.80 14.77 13.30
CA ARG A 74 -8.70 16.19 12.95
C ARG A 74 -8.81 17.06 14.20
N SER A 75 -8.48 18.35 14.05
CA SER A 75 -8.59 19.34 15.12
C SER A 75 -10.02 19.53 15.66
N ASP A 76 -11.04 19.22 14.85
CA ASP A 76 -12.46 19.23 15.25
C ASP A 76 -12.90 17.95 15.98
N GLY A 77 -11.99 17.02 16.23
CA GLY A 77 -12.26 15.73 16.86
C GLY A 77 -12.82 14.66 15.90
N SER A 78 -13.03 14.98 14.62
CA SER A 78 -13.49 13.98 13.64
C SER A 78 -12.39 12.98 13.33
N LYS A 79 -12.74 11.69 13.30
CA LYS A 79 -11.81 10.61 12.93
C LYS A 79 -11.85 10.36 11.42
N VAL A 80 -10.67 10.33 10.82
CA VAL A 80 -10.46 9.90 9.44
C VAL A 80 -9.84 8.52 9.50
N HIS A 81 -10.66 7.52 9.23
CA HIS A 81 -10.20 6.13 9.13
C HIS A 81 -9.48 5.92 7.79
N PHE A 82 -8.39 5.18 7.84
CA PHE A 82 -7.78 4.51 6.69
C PHE A 82 -8.53 3.21 6.39
N PHE A 83 -8.79 2.39 7.42
CA PHE A 83 -9.60 1.17 7.36
C PHE A 83 -10.60 1.16 8.52
N ALA A 84 -11.87 0.89 8.21
CA ALA A 84 -12.95 0.83 9.18
C ALA A 84 -13.67 -0.51 9.08
N LEU A 85 -13.89 -1.15 10.23
CA LEU A 85 -14.72 -2.38 10.30
C LEU A 85 -16.14 -2.14 9.80
N LYS A 86 -16.63 -0.91 9.96
CA LYS A 86 -17.97 -0.51 9.53
C LYS A 86 -18.00 0.96 9.12
N ALA A 87 -18.61 1.25 7.98
CA ALA A 87 -18.90 2.59 7.50
C ALA A 87 -20.36 2.67 7.03
N GLY A 88 -21.25 3.17 7.89
CA GLY A 88 -22.69 3.11 7.64
C GLY A 88 -23.18 1.66 7.71
N SER A 89 -23.76 1.15 6.62
CA SER A 89 -24.15 -0.28 6.48
C SER A 89 -23.03 -1.16 5.94
N ASP A 90 -21.97 -0.58 5.39
CA ASP A 90 -20.89 -1.33 4.76
C ASP A 90 -19.90 -1.83 5.81
N ILE A 91 -19.34 -3.02 5.57
CA ILE A 91 -18.33 -3.66 6.43
C ILE A 91 -16.96 -3.62 5.75
N GLU A 92 -15.89 -3.66 6.55
CA GLU A 92 -14.49 -3.80 6.08
C GLU A 92 -14.15 -2.82 4.95
N CYS A 93 -14.23 -1.53 5.27
CA CYS A 93 -14.11 -0.46 4.30
C CYS A 93 -12.74 0.22 4.37
N VAL A 94 -12.18 0.53 3.21
CA VAL A 94 -10.99 1.37 3.08
C VAL A 94 -11.37 2.77 2.61
N ASN A 95 -10.74 3.79 3.19
CA ASN A 95 -10.79 5.15 2.66
C ASN A 95 -9.94 5.23 1.38
N PHE A 96 -10.62 5.06 0.24
CA PHE A 96 -9.96 4.80 -1.05
C PHE A 96 -9.05 5.95 -1.52
N PRO A 97 -9.44 7.25 -1.41
CA PRO A 97 -8.54 8.36 -1.73
C PRO A 97 -7.28 8.43 -0.85
N LEU A 98 -7.45 8.17 0.46
CA LEU A 98 -6.33 8.17 1.40
C LEU A 98 -5.38 7.00 1.10
N MET A 99 -5.95 5.81 0.87
CA MET A 99 -5.21 4.62 0.47
C MET A 99 -4.44 4.83 -0.84
N ALA A 100 -5.05 5.45 -1.85
CA ALA A 100 -4.37 5.77 -3.11
C ALA A 100 -3.17 6.72 -2.90
N SER A 101 -3.31 7.70 -2.01
CA SER A 101 -2.22 8.61 -1.63
C SER A 101 -1.07 7.86 -0.94
N VAL A 102 -1.39 6.95 0.00
CA VAL A 102 -0.41 6.10 0.68
C VAL A 102 0.29 5.17 -0.32
N LEU A 103 -0.46 4.53 -1.22
CA LEU A 103 0.07 3.65 -2.26
C LEU A 103 1.05 4.40 -3.18
N ALA A 104 0.72 5.64 -3.57
CA ALA A 104 1.62 6.49 -4.36
C ALA A 104 2.93 6.78 -3.60
N GLY A 105 2.84 7.10 -2.31
CA GLY A 105 4.01 7.32 -1.45
C GLY A 105 4.91 6.09 -1.37
N LEU A 106 4.36 4.91 -1.11
CA LEU A 106 5.12 3.64 -1.09
C LEU A 106 5.79 3.35 -2.43
N HIS A 107 5.14 3.68 -3.54
CA HIS A 107 5.72 3.52 -4.87
C HIS A 107 6.90 4.47 -5.12
N GLU A 108 6.79 5.72 -4.65
CA GLU A 108 7.85 6.71 -4.72
C GLU A 108 9.05 6.32 -3.85
N GLU A 109 8.81 5.87 -2.61
CA GLU A 109 9.86 5.38 -1.71
C GLU A 109 10.64 4.23 -2.32
N ARG A 110 9.94 3.26 -2.93
CA ARG A 110 10.59 2.14 -3.63
C ARG A 110 11.44 2.63 -4.80
N LYS A 111 10.94 3.59 -5.59
CA LYS A 111 11.71 4.20 -6.69
C LYS A 111 12.96 4.89 -6.17
N LYS A 112 12.86 5.71 -5.12
CA LYS A 112 14.00 6.40 -4.49
C LYS A 112 15.06 5.43 -4.02
N HIS A 113 14.67 4.34 -3.36
CA HIS A 113 15.61 3.28 -2.95
C HIS A 113 16.33 2.64 -4.13
N LEU A 114 15.62 2.32 -5.21
CA LEU A 114 16.23 1.76 -6.42
C LEU A 114 17.23 2.73 -7.05
N TRP A 115 16.88 4.02 -7.16
CA TRP A 115 17.80 5.05 -7.64
C TRP A 115 19.05 5.18 -6.76
N ALA A 116 18.90 5.14 -5.43
CA ALA A 116 20.02 5.18 -4.50
C ALA A 116 20.95 3.97 -4.68
N ILE A 117 20.40 2.76 -4.83
CA ILE A 117 21.18 1.54 -5.10
C ILE A 117 21.94 1.66 -6.43
N LEU A 118 21.28 2.15 -7.49
CA LEU A 118 21.93 2.34 -8.79
C LEU A 118 23.10 3.31 -8.72
N ILE A 119 22.93 4.44 -8.02
CA ILE A 119 24.01 5.42 -7.82
C ILE A 119 25.17 4.81 -7.01
N ALA A 120 24.85 4.06 -5.95
CA ALA A 120 25.86 3.41 -5.11
C ALA A 120 26.67 2.37 -5.90
N VAL A 121 25.99 1.52 -6.68
CA VAL A 121 26.64 0.53 -7.55
C VAL A 121 27.49 1.21 -8.62
N GLY A 122 26.99 2.28 -9.26
CA GLY A 122 27.76 3.07 -10.22
C GLY A 122 29.03 3.68 -9.60
N SER A 123 28.90 4.24 -8.40
CA SER A 123 30.03 4.81 -7.65
C SER A 123 31.08 3.76 -7.29
N LEU A 124 30.63 2.56 -6.87
CA LEU A 124 31.51 1.44 -6.54
C LEU A 124 32.30 0.98 -7.77
N ILE A 125 31.66 0.88 -8.94
CA ILE A 125 32.34 0.53 -10.19
C ILE A 125 33.43 1.55 -10.54
N ILE A 126 33.12 2.85 -10.46
CA ILE A 126 34.10 3.92 -10.72
C ILE A 126 35.29 3.83 -9.75
N ALA A 127 35.02 3.58 -8.46
CA ALA A 127 36.06 3.41 -7.46
C ALA A 127 36.98 2.21 -7.76
N ILE A 128 36.41 1.06 -8.13
CA ILE A 128 37.16 -0.14 -8.51
C ILE A 128 38.04 0.13 -9.74
N VAL A 129 37.48 0.74 -10.79
CA VAL A 129 38.23 1.07 -12.00
C VAL A 129 39.38 2.03 -11.69
N SER A 130 39.13 3.04 -10.86
CA SER A 130 40.16 4.01 -10.44
C SER A 130 41.30 3.35 -9.67
N LEU A 131 40.98 2.39 -8.79
CA LEU A 131 41.98 1.61 -8.06
C LEU A 131 42.81 0.74 -8.99
N ILE A 132 42.19 0.06 -9.96
CA ILE A 132 42.90 -0.77 -10.96
C ILE A 132 43.83 0.09 -11.81
N VAL A 133 43.34 1.21 -12.35
CA VAL A 133 44.16 2.14 -13.14
C VAL A 133 45.32 2.66 -12.32
N SER A 134 45.07 3.09 -11.08
CA SER A 134 46.14 3.58 -10.18
C SER A 134 47.17 2.51 -9.81
N ALA A 135 46.79 1.23 -9.79
CA ALA A 135 47.69 0.12 -9.52
C ALA A 135 48.53 -0.26 -10.74
N LEU A 136 47.97 -0.17 -11.95
CA LEU A 136 48.64 -0.44 -13.22
C LEU A 136 49.53 0.71 -13.70
N SER A 137 49.23 1.95 -13.28
CA SER A 137 50.02 3.14 -13.62
C SER A 137 51.24 3.35 -12.70
N LYS A 138 51.48 2.43 -11.76
CA LYS A 138 52.68 2.36 -10.92
C LYS A 138 53.64 1.33 -11.49
#